data_AF-A0AAP0HAZ2-F1
#
_entry.id   AF-A0AAP0HAZ2-F1
#
_cell.length_a   1.000
_cell.length_b   1.000
_cell.length_c   1.000
_cell.angle_alpha   90.00
_cell.angle_beta   90.00
_cell.angle_gamma   90.00
#
_symmetry.space_group_name_H-M   'P 1'
#
loop_
_entity.id
_entity.type
_entity.pdbx_description
1 polymer ?
#
loop_
_entity_poly.entity_id
_entity_poly.type
_entity_poly.pdbx_seq_one_letter_code
_entity_poly.pdbx_strand_id
1 'polypeptide(L)'
;MEEGKEPPSITTFTSRPNQSRALPQRLIQLLSLFLVLCFTISLFSIYMIRQTGVFPIVQPCIQEQPTDSPADWIIPPLNLIHTMSDKELFWRASFVPQVKQYPFARVPKIAFMFLTKGPLPLAPLWERFFEGHKSLYSIYIHSLPSYEPRFPSTSVFYNRQIPSQIAEWGRMSMCDAERRLLANALLDISNEYFILFGRGRYDPNMLPEVNISQWRKGSQWFEVNRKLALVITSDTKYYPKFLEFCRPACYVDEHYFPTLLTIVAPNLVANRSLTWVDWSRGGPHPATFGANDITEVFMRKLHEGRDCLYNDEPSLLCYMFARKFAPSTLQGLLLFASEFLGY
;
A
#
# COMPACT_ATOMS: atom_id res chain seq x y z
N MET A 1 30.56 -83.07 -47.20
CA MET A 1 31.81 -82.60 -46.58
C MET A 1 31.47 -81.96 -45.24
N GLU A 2 31.18 -82.73 -44.18
CA GLU A 2 31.88 -83.95 -43.67
C GLU A 2 33.33 -83.65 -43.31
N GLU A 3 33.92 -84.16 -42.22
CA GLU A 3 33.48 -84.88 -41.00
C GLU A 3 34.67 -84.70 -39.99
N GLY A 4 34.64 -84.94 -38.68
CA GLY A 4 33.68 -85.56 -37.74
C GLY A 4 34.46 -86.06 -36.50
N LYS A 5 33.75 -86.55 -35.45
CA LYS A 5 34.25 -87.22 -34.22
C LYS A 5 34.85 -86.38 -33.06
N GLU A 6 34.72 -86.98 -31.88
CA GLU A 6 34.98 -86.49 -30.51
C GLU A 6 36.16 -87.29 -29.86
N PRO A 7 36.34 -87.34 -28.51
CA PRO A 7 36.94 -86.34 -27.59
C PRO A 7 38.17 -86.99 -26.87
N PRO A 8 38.43 -86.87 -25.54
CA PRO A 8 38.43 -85.75 -24.60
C PRO A 8 39.83 -85.48 -23.95
N SER A 9 40.01 -84.37 -23.22
CA SER A 9 41.00 -84.29 -22.11
C SER A 9 40.72 -83.13 -21.13
N ILE A 10 41.15 -83.29 -19.87
CA ILE A 10 40.93 -82.33 -18.76
C ILE A 10 42.21 -81.53 -18.50
N THR A 11 42.11 -80.20 -18.40
CA THR A 11 43.17 -79.35 -17.83
C THR A 11 42.58 -78.27 -16.91
N THR A 12 43.20 -78.07 -15.74
CA THR A 12 42.76 -77.13 -14.70
C THR A 12 43.20 -75.68 -14.98
N PHE A 13 42.31 -74.71 -14.73
CA PHE A 13 42.67 -73.29 -14.61
C PHE A 13 42.68 -72.84 -13.15
N THR A 14 43.80 -72.26 -12.70
CA THR A 14 43.99 -71.77 -11.34
C THR A 14 43.69 -70.27 -11.21
N SER A 15 42.89 -69.91 -10.20
CA SER A 15 42.54 -68.52 -9.90
C SER A 15 43.71 -67.76 -9.23
N ARG A 16 44.13 -66.62 -9.80
CA ARG A 16 45.02 -65.68 -9.10
C ARG A 16 44.22 -64.85 -8.08
N PRO A 17 44.67 -64.73 -6.81
CA PRO A 17 44.01 -63.89 -5.81
C PRO A 17 44.24 -62.40 -6.08
N ASN A 18 43.26 -61.57 -5.75
CA ASN A 18 43.27 -60.13 -5.98
C ASN A 18 43.86 -59.40 -4.76
N GLN A 19 44.96 -58.65 -4.91
CA GLN A 19 45.63 -57.97 -3.80
C GLN A 19 44.95 -56.63 -3.46
N SER A 20 44.31 -56.56 -2.29
CA SER A 20 43.80 -55.31 -1.71
C SER A 20 44.95 -54.38 -1.30
N ARG A 21 45.04 -53.20 -1.92
CA ARG A 21 45.98 -52.14 -1.48
C ARG A 21 45.51 -51.54 -0.15
N ALA A 22 46.27 -51.75 0.92
CA ALA A 22 46.03 -51.12 2.21
C ALA A 22 46.26 -49.60 2.15
N LEU A 23 45.54 -48.84 2.98
CA LEU A 23 45.68 -47.38 3.07
C LEU A 23 47.08 -47.01 3.63
N PRO A 24 47.74 -45.94 3.14
CA PRO A 24 49.04 -45.53 3.68
C PRO A 24 48.96 -45.17 5.17
N GLN A 25 49.85 -45.73 5.99
CA GLN A 25 49.82 -45.58 7.45
C GLN A 25 49.84 -44.11 7.91
N ARG A 26 50.56 -43.22 7.18
CA ARG A 26 50.56 -41.77 7.43
C ARG A 26 49.19 -41.11 7.23
N LEU A 27 48.38 -41.59 6.28
CA LEU A 27 47.03 -41.09 6.05
C LEU A 27 46.08 -41.51 7.19
N ILE A 28 46.23 -42.74 7.69
CA ILE A 28 45.50 -43.22 8.87
C ILE A 28 45.86 -42.37 10.10
N GLN A 29 47.14 -42.06 10.31
CA GLN A 29 47.60 -41.19 11.40
C GLN A 29 47.03 -39.77 11.31
N LEU A 30 47.03 -39.16 10.12
CA LEU A 30 46.43 -37.84 9.88
C LEU A 30 44.91 -37.85 10.14
N LEU A 31 44.20 -38.88 9.69
CA LEU A 31 42.76 -39.04 9.93
C LEU A 31 42.46 -39.23 11.43
N SER A 32 43.28 -39.99 12.18
CA SER A 32 43.10 -40.13 13.63
C SER A 32 43.35 -38.82 14.38
N LEU A 33 44.36 -38.04 13.99
CA LEU A 33 44.63 -36.72 14.56
C LEU A 33 43.47 -35.74 14.29
N PHE A 34 42.92 -35.76 13.08
CA PHE A 34 41.76 -34.94 12.71
C PHE A 34 40.50 -35.34 13.52
N LEU A 35 40.22 -36.64 13.66
CA LEU A 35 39.09 -37.12 14.46
C LEU A 35 39.23 -36.75 15.95
N VAL A 36 40.43 -36.86 16.53
CA VAL A 36 40.70 -36.43 17.90
C VAL A 36 40.48 -34.92 18.05
N LEU A 37 40.95 -34.10 17.10
CA LEU A 37 40.76 -32.65 17.11
C LEU A 37 39.27 -32.26 17.00
N CYS A 38 38.50 -32.89 16.11
CA CYS A 38 37.06 -32.67 16.02
C CYS A 38 36.33 -33.07 17.31
N PHE A 39 36.75 -34.15 17.96
CA PHE A 39 36.15 -34.62 19.21
C PHE A 39 36.47 -33.69 20.39
N THR A 40 37.72 -33.22 20.54
CA THR A 40 38.09 -32.27 21.61
C THR A 40 37.43 -30.92 21.42
N ILE A 41 37.33 -30.40 20.19
CA ILE A 41 36.56 -29.19 19.89
C ILE A 41 35.08 -29.38 20.25
N SER A 42 34.47 -30.51 19.87
CA SER A 42 33.06 -30.79 20.17
C SER A 42 32.79 -30.86 21.68
N LEU A 43 33.65 -31.54 22.44
CA LEU A 43 33.56 -31.59 23.91
C LEU A 43 33.77 -30.20 24.54
N PHE A 44 34.71 -29.40 24.02
CA PHE A 44 34.92 -28.03 24.50
C PHE A 44 33.71 -27.14 24.21
N SER A 45 33.11 -27.20 23.02
CA SER A 45 31.86 -26.49 22.71
C SER A 45 30.72 -26.89 23.64
N ILE A 46 30.50 -28.18 23.88
CA ILE A 46 29.46 -28.68 24.80
C ILE A 46 29.73 -28.20 26.24
N TYR A 47 30.98 -28.20 26.68
CA TYR A 47 31.40 -27.70 27.99
C TYR A 47 31.16 -26.19 28.13
N MET A 48 31.53 -25.40 27.12
CA MET A 48 31.31 -23.94 27.12
C MET A 48 29.82 -23.58 27.08
N ILE A 49 28.98 -24.32 26.33
CA ILE A 49 27.52 -24.15 26.35
C ILE A 49 26.96 -24.43 27.75
N ARG A 50 27.42 -25.50 28.42
CA ARG A 50 27.02 -25.81 29.80
C ARG A 50 27.51 -24.79 30.84
N GLN A 51 28.72 -24.26 30.68
CA GLN A 51 29.31 -23.26 31.59
C GLN A 51 28.67 -21.88 31.46
N THR A 52 28.38 -21.44 30.23
CA THR A 52 27.88 -20.08 29.95
C THR A 52 26.38 -19.92 30.11
N GLY A 53 25.62 -21.02 30.17
CA GLY A 53 24.16 -20.99 30.37
C GLY A 53 23.38 -20.32 29.22
N VAL A 54 24.00 -20.12 28.06
CA VAL A 54 23.38 -19.48 26.90
C VAL A 54 22.44 -20.46 26.23
N PHE A 55 21.21 -20.53 26.76
CA PHE A 55 20.06 -21.00 25.99
C PHE A 55 19.95 -20.17 24.71
N PRO A 56 19.62 -20.76 23.56
CA PRO A 56 19.23 -19.97 22.40
C PRO A 56 18.01 -19.14 22.81
N ILE A 57 18.11 -17.82 22.67
CA ILE A 57 16.97 -16.92 22.87
C ILE A 57 16.03 -17.10 21.67
N VAL A 58 15.28 -18.21 21.70
CA VAL A 58 13.97 -18.29 21.05
C VAL A 58 13.11 -17.29 21.81
N GLN A 59 13.17 -16.04 21.37
CA GLN A 59 12.26 -15.01 21.83
C GLN A 59 10.85 -15.56 21.58
N PRO A 60 10.01 -15.73 22.63
CA PRO A 60 8.65 -16.17 22.42
C PRO A 60 8.01 -15.19 21.46
N CYS A 61 7.55 -15.70 20.32
CA CYS A 61 6.60 -14.92 19.54
C CYS A 61 5.43 -14.68 20.49
N ILE A 62 5.19 -13.42 20.84
CA ILE A 62 3.93 -13.04 21.48
C ILE A 62 2.89 -13.26 20.40
N GLN A 63 2.34 -14.48 20.38
CA GLN A 63 1.01 -14.68 19.86
C GLN A 63 0.12 -13.85 20.78
N GLU A 64 -0.21 -12.64 20.32
CA GLU A 64 -1.42 -11.97 20.78
C GLU A 64 -2.53 -13.02 20.65
N GLN A 65 -3.06 -13.49 21.78
CA GLN A 65 -4.25 -14.32 21.73
C GLN A 65 -5.31 -13.47 21.02
N PRO A 66 -5.93 -13.95 19.94
CA PRO A 66 -7.02 -13.20 19.33
C PRO A 66 -8.06 -13.00 20.42
N THR A 67 -8.37 -11.75 20.75
CA THR A 67 -9.48 -11.49 21.64
C THR A 67 -10.75 -11.92 20.91
N ASP A 68 -11.62 -12.72 21.54
CA ASP A 68 -12.92 -13.14 20.97
C ASP A 68 -13.94 -11.97 20.89
N SER A 69 -13.42 -10.76 20.69
CA SER A 69 -14.13 -9.53 20.41
C SER A 69 -14.61 -9.54 18.96
N PRO A 70 -15.90 -9.29 18.68
CA PRO A 70 -16.41 -9.13 17.33
C PRO A 70 -15.76 -7.97 16.54
N ALA A 71 -15.02 -7.06 17.20
CA ALA A 71 -14.31 -5.98 16.52
C ALA A 71 -13.04 -6.46 15.79
N ASP A 72 -12.41 -7.56 16.24
CA ASP A 72 -11.13 -8.04 15.72
C ASP A 72 -11.27 -8.62 14.31
N TRP A 73 -12.48 -9.03 13.94
CA TRP A 73 -12.87 -9.45 12.59
C TRP A 73 -13.05 -8.28 11.60
N ILE A 74 -12.99 -7.04 12.10
CA ILE A 74 -13.61 -5.85 11.49
C ILE A 74 -12.67 -4.63 11.53
N ILE A 75 -11.69 -4.61 12.43
CA ILE A 75 -10.57 -3.67 12.47
C ILE A 75 -9.38 -4.32 11.72
N PRO A 76 -8.74 -3.64 10.76
CA PRO A 76 -7.57 -4.20 10.08
C PRO A 76 -6.37 -4.29 11.02
N PRO A 77 -5.45 -5.25 10.80
CA PRO A 77 -4.25 -5.41 11.62
C PRO A 77 -3.39 -4.14 11.65
N LEU A 78 -2.68 -3.92 12.76
CA LEU A 78 -1.81 -2.74 12.97
C LEU A 78 -0.71 -2.58 11.89
N ASN A 79 -0.34 -3.69 11.25
CA ASN A 79 0.46 -3.73 10.03
C ASN A 79 -0.45 -4.11 8.85
N LEU A 80 -0.53 -3.23 7.84
CA LEU A 80 -1.44 -3.37 6.70
C LEU A 80 -0.92 -4.29 5.57
N ILE A 81 0.29 -4.84 5.70
CA ILE A 81 0.89 -5.72 4.69
C ILE A 81 0.17 -7.08 4.66
N HIS A 82 -0.30 -7.48 3.48
CA HIS A 82 -1.02 -8.72 3.22
C HIS A 82 -0.57 -9.38 1.90
N THR A 83 -0.87 -10.67 1.73
CA THR A 83 -0.55 -11.44 0.50
C THR A 83 -1.69 -11.49 -0.53
N MET A 84 -2.90 -11.03 -0.18
CA MET A 84 -4.06 -11.02 -1.10
C MET A 84 -3.75 -10.26 -2.40
N SER A 85 -4.09 -10.85 -3.55
CA SER A 85 -4.10 -10.18 -4.84
C SER A 85 -5.21 -9.12 -4.91
N ASP A 86 -5.14 -8.23 -5.91
CA ASP A 86 -6.17 -7.19 -6.12
C ASP A 86 -7.57 -7.78 -6.28
N LYS A 87 -7.71 -8.95 -6.92
CA LYS A 87 -9.00 -9.64 -7.08
C LYS A 87 -9.57 -10.10 -5.74
N GLU A 88 -8.75 -10.68 -4.88
CA GLU A 88 -9.15 -11.16 -3.56
C GLU A 88 -9.42 -9.99 -2.59
N LEU A 89 -8.58 -8.96 -2.65
CA LEU A 89 -8.73 -7.71 -1.90
C LEU A 89 -10.02 -6.98 -2.27
N PHE A 90 -10.32 -6.78 -3.56
CA PHE A 90 -11.54 -6.10 -4.00
C PHE A 90 -12.79 -6.93 -3.68
N TRP A 91 -12.72 -8.26 -3.81
CA TRP A 91 -13.80 -9.15 -3.39
C TRP A 91 -14.07 -9.06 -1.88
N ARG A 92 -13.03 -9.16 -1.04
CA ARG A 92 -13.15 -9.01 0.42
C ARG A 92 -13.66 -7.62 0.83
N ALA A 93 -13.14 -6.56 0.20
CA ALA A 93 -13.56 -5.18 0.45
C ALA A 93 -15.01 -4.89 0.02
N SER A 94 -15.59 -5.70 -0.87
CA SER A 94 -17.00 -5.59 -1.28
C SER A 94 -18.00 -6.13 -0.24
N PHE A 95 -17.53 -6.74 0.85
CA PHE A 95 -18.41 -7.29 1.90
C PHE A 95 -19.07 -6.16 2.71
N VAL A 96 -20.40 -6.24 2.84
CA VAL A 96 -21.23 -5.24 3.56
C VAL A 96 -22.19 -5.95 4.52
N PRO A 97 -22.28 -5.53 5.80
CA PRO A 97 -23.29 -6.04 6.73
C PRO A 97 -24.70 -5.80 6.21
N GLN A 98 -25.53 -6.84 6.21
CA GLN A 98 -26.96 -6.71 5.86
C GLN A 98 -27.75 -6.17 7.05
N VAL A 99 -27.47 -6.66 8.26
CA VAL A 99 -27.89 -6.01 9.52
C VAL A 99 -27.14 -4.67 9.63
N LYS A 100 -27.87 -3.57 9.80
CA LYS A 100 -27.30 -2.20 9.83
C LYS A 100 -26.95 -1.70 11.23
N GLN A 101 -27.46 -2.35 12.27
CA GLN A 101 -27.08 -2.10 13.66
C GLN A 101 -25.86 -2.97 14.00
N TYR A 102 -24.79 -2.34 14.50
CA TYR A 102 -23.61 -3.06 14.98
C TYR A 102 -23.84 -3.59 16.40
N PRO A 103 -23.34 -4.79 16.75
CA PRO A 103 -23.45 -5.36 18.09
C PRO A 103 -22.46 -4.75 19.11
N PHE A 104 -21.78 -3.66 18.74
CA PHE A 104 -20.80 -2.93 19.55
C PHE A 104 -20.83 -1.43 19.23
N ALA A 105 -20.33 -0.60 20.15
CA ALA A 105 -20.15 0.82 19.91
C ALA A 105 -19.01 1.05 18.90
N ARG A 106 -19.32 1.69 17.76
CA ARG A 106 -18.35 1.99 16.69
C ARG A 106 -18.17 3.50 16.55
N VAL A 107 -16.92 3.96 16.66
CA VAL A 107 -16.54 5.35 16.36
C VAL A 107 -16.30 5.48 14.84
N PRO A 108 -17.04 6.33 14.11
CA PRO A 108 -16.76 6.58 12.69
C PRO A 108 -15.40 7.25 12.46
N LYS A 109 -14.74 6.92 11.36
CA LYS A 109 -13.40 7.40 11.00
C LYS A 109 -13.35 7.98 9.58
N ILE A 110 -12.37 8.86 9.36
CA ILE A 110 -11.94 9.31 8.03
C ILE A 110 -10.68 8.54 7.61
N ALA A 111 -10.69 7.94 6.42
CA ALA A 111 -9.56 7.27 5.80
C ALA A 111 -8.75 8.24 4.93
N PHE A 112 -7.56 8.60 5.41
CA PHE A 112 -6.60 9.42 4.66
C PHE A 112 -5.72 8.51 3.82
N MET A 113 -5.84 8.62 2.49
CA MET A 113 -5.18 7.73 1.54
C MET A 113 -4.13 8.52 0.75
N PHE A 114 -2.85 8.26 1.03
CA PHE A 114 -1.74 8.96 0.41
C PHE A 114 -1.11 8.12 -0.70
N LEU A 115 -1.10 8.67 -1.92
CA LEU A 115 -0.42 8.10 -3.08
C LEU A 115 0.85 8.89 -3.36
N THR A 116 2.02 8.25 -3.22
CA THR A 116 3.34 8.90 -3.29
C THR A 116 4.32 8.08 -4.15
N LYS A 117 5.40 8.70 -4.61
CA LYS A 117 6.53 7.99 -5.24
C LYS A 117 7.72 7.76 -4.28
N GLY A 118 7.66 8.30 -3.07
CA GLY A 118 8.73 8.25 -2.09
C GLY A 118 8.31 8.87 -0.76
N PRO A 119 9.16 9.66 -0.08
CA PRO A 119 8.81 10.33 1.16
C PRO A 119 7.49 11.11 1.07
N LEU A 120 6.66 11.01 2.10
CA LEU A 120 5.36 11.68 2.15
C LEU A 120 5.55 13.21 2.18
N PRO A 121 5.01 13.98 1.20
CA PRO A 121 5.17 15.42 1.18
C PRO A 121 4.57 16.10 2.41
N LEU A 122 5.34 17.01 3.02
CA LEU A 122 4.98 17.76 4.22
C LEU A 122 4.64 16.87 5.45
N ALA A 123 5.16 15.65 5.55
CA ALA A 123 4.86 14.72 6.65
C ALA A 123 4.88 15.36 8.07
N PRO A 124 5.84 16.22 8.47
CA PRO A 124 5.82 16.83 9.80
C PRO A 124 4.65 17.79 10.08
N LEU A 125 4.03 18.36 9.03
CA LEU A 125 2.81 19.16 9.15
C LEU A 125 1.58 18.25 9.37
N TRP A 126 1.57 17.11 8.69
CA TRP A 126 0.53 16.09 8.87
C TRP A 126 0.62 15.38 10.23
N GLU A 127 1.83 15.13 10.78
CA GLU A 127 1.99 14.56 12.13
C GLU A 127 1.24 15.41 13.16
N ARG A 128 1.38 16.75 13.13
CA ARG A 128 0.63 17.65 14.03
C ARG A 128 -0.89 17.63 13.77
N PHE A 129 -1.32 17.68 12.50
CA PHE A 129 -2.75 17.59 12.15
C PHE A 129 -3.41 16.31 12.70
N PHE A 130 -2.65 15.21 12.72
CA PHE A 130 -3.09 13.91 13.24
C PHE A 130 -2.80 13.70 14.74
N GLU A 131 -2.09 14.62 15.41
CA GLU A 131 -1.77 14.52 16.83
C GLU A 131 -3.05 14.62 17.68
N GLY A 132 -3.11 13.88 18.80
CA GLY A 132 -4.31 13.76 19.65
C GLY A 132 -5.48 12.94 19.05
N HIS A 133 -5.71 12.96 17.73
CA HIS A 133 -6.96 12.51 17.09
C HIS A 133 -7.03 11.01 16.73
N LYS A 134 -6.15 10.16 17.29
CA LYS A 134 -5.85 8.78 16.83
C LYS A 134 -7.05 7.82 16.69
N SER A 135 -8.19 8.08 17.33
CA SER A 135 -9.41 7.26 17.23
C SER A 135 -10.35 7.64 16.08
N LEU A 136 -10.19 8.83 15.49
CA LEU A 136 -11.11 9.44 14.51
C LEU A 136 -10.66 9.29 13.05
N TYR A 137 -9.47 8.71 12.82
CA TYR A 137 -8.93 8.55 11.49
C TYR A 137 -8.21 7.21 11.31
N SER A 138 -7.93 6.88 10.05
CA SER A 138 -7.01 5.83 9.63
C SER A 138 -6.15 6.35 8.47
N ILE A 139 -4.95 5.78 8.30
CA ILE A 139 -4.00 6.23 7.28
C ILE A 139 -3.54 5.04 6.44
N TYR A 140 -3.57 5.21 5.12
CA TYR A 140 -3.10 4.22 4.14
C TYR A 140 -2.13 4.92 3.18
N ILE A 141 -0.95 4.33 2.98
CA ILE A 141 0.10 4.87 2.11
C ILE A 141 0.40 3.85 1.02
N HIS A 142 0.21 4.25 -0.24
CA HIS A 142 0.70 3.53 -1.41
C HIS A 142 1.91 4.28 -1.96
N SER A 143 3.04 3.57 -2.06
CA SER A 143 4.32 4.11 -2.49
C SER A 143 4.94 3.27 -3.60
N LEU A 144 6.05 3.72 -4.21
CA LEU A 144 6.82 2.82 -5.06
C LEU A 144 7.23 1.57 -4.26
N PRO A 145 7.15 0.35 -4.82
CA PRO A 145 7.54 -0.89 -4.11
C PRO A 145 9.01 -0.91 -3.66
N SER A 146 9.86 -0.09 -4.28
CA SER A 146 11.28 0.08 -3.94
C SER A 146 11.55 1.19 -2.92
N TYR A 147 10.51 1.82 -2.35
CA TYR A 147 10.66 2.87 -1.33
C TYR A 147 10.47 2.30 0.07
N GLU A 148 11.55 2.25 0.85
CA GLU A 148 11.51 1.90 2.27
C GLU A 148 11.06 3.11 3.12
N PRO A 149 9.91 3.03 3.82
CA PRO A 149 9.50 4.06 4.77
C PRO A 149 10.41 4.02 6.01
N ARG A 150 10.80 5.19 6.54
CA ARG A 150 11.62 5.31 7.75
C ARG A 150 10.92 6.16 8.81
N PHE A 151 9.73 5.73 9.20
CA PHE A 151 8.96 6.32 10.29
C PHE A 151 9.29 5.62 11.63
N PRO A 152 9.53 6.36 12.73
CA PRO A 152 9.68 5.76 14.06
C PRO A 152 8.34 5.20 14.56
N SER A 153 8.37 4.27 15.52
CA SER A 153 7.16 3.65 16.08
C SER A 153 6.18 4.62 16.77
N THR A 154 6.61 5.85 17.04
CA THR A 154 5.78 6.95 17.58
C THR A 154 4.98 7.72 16.53
N SER A 155 5.41 7.69 15.26
CA SER A 155 4.81 8.41 14.13
C SER A 155 3.41 7.89 13.78
N VAL A 156 2.51 8.77 13.35
CA VAL A 156 1.18 8.37 12.85
C VAL A 156 1.26 7.51 11.58
N PHE A 157 2.37 7.60 10.85
CA PHE A 157 2.67 6.89 9.60
C PHE A 157 3.38 5.53 9.78
N TYR A 158 3.67 5.13 11.01
CA TYR A 158 4.27 3.84 11.31
C TYR A 158 3.35 2.68 10.88
N ASN A 159 3.89 1.74 10.10
CA ASN A 159 3.19 0.59 9.51
C ASN A 159 1.89 0.95 8.75
N ARG A 160 1.85 2.12 8.11
CA ARG A 160 0.70 2.58 7.29
C ARG A 160 0.82 2.26 5.79
N GLN A 161 1.88 1.57 5.38
CA GLN A 161 2.11 1.21 3.99
C GLN A 161 1.30 -0.03 3.63
N ILE A 162 0.55 0.04 2.52
CA ILE A 162 -0.19 -1.09 1.97
C ILE A 162 0.66 -1.82 0.92
N PRO A 163 0.35 -3.09 0.58
CA PRO A 163 0.92 -3.75 -0.58
C PRO A 163 0.73 -2.88 -1.82
N SER A 164 1.84 -2.49 -2.44
CA SER A 164 1.88 -1.46 -3.48
C SER A 164 2.44 -2.00 -4.80
N GLN A 165 2.15 -1.30 -5.89
CA GLN A 165 2.58 -1.63 -7.26
C GLN A 165 3.05 -0.35 -7.96
N ILE A 166 3.61 -0.43 -9.17
CA ILE A 166 4.05 0.77 -9.90
C ILE A 166 2.82 1.53 -10.41
N ALA A 167 2.62 2.78 -9.96
CA ALA A 167 1.57 3.69 -10.43
C ALA A 167 2.13 4.71 -11.42
N GLU A 168 1.67 4.67 -12.67
CA GLU A 168 2.08 5.60 -13.74
C GLU A 168 0.98 6.62 -14.02
N TRP A 169 1.35 7.90 -14.14
CA TRP A 169 0.38 8.98 -14.35
C TRP A 169 -0.33 8.87 -15.71
N GLY A 170 -1.64 9.08 -15.71
CA GLY A 170 -2.47 9.00 -16.91
C GLY A 170 -2.76 7.58 -17.43
N ARG A 171 -2.34 6.54 -16.70
CA ARG A 171 -2.57 5.12 -17.03
C ARG A 171 -3.41 4.45 -15.93
N MET A 172 -4.04 3.32 -16.25
CA MET A 172 -4.85 2.57 -15.28
C MET A 172 -4.09 2.17 -14.02
N SER A 173 -2.77 1.97 -14.09
CA SER A 173 -1.96 1.67 -12.91
C SER A 173 -2.05 2.73 -11.81
N MET A 174 -2.45 3.97 -12.15
CA MET A 174 -2.90 4.96 -11.18
C MET A 174 -4.26 4.58 -10.58
N CYS A 175 -5.33 4.43 -11.38
CA CYS A 175 -6.65 3.94 -10.94
C CYS A 175 -6.57 2.67 -10.08
N ASP A 176 -5.65 1.76 -10.40
CA ASP A 176 -5.45 0.49 -9.68
C ASP A 176 -4.82 0.75 -8.31
N ALA A 177 -3.89 1.71 -8.18
CA ALA A 177 -3.40 2.18 -6.89
C ALA A 177 -4.49 2.87 -6.06
N GLU A 178 -5.34 3.67 -6.70
CA GLU A 178 -6.48 4.34 -6.05
C GLU A 178 -7.54 3.34 -5.56
N ARG A 179 -7.90 2.34 -6.39
CA ARG A 179 -8.77 1.21 -5.99
C ARG A 179 -8.15 0.39 -4.86
N ARG A 180 -6.83 0.16 -4.88
CA ARG A 180 -6.11 -0.62 -3.85
C ARG A 180 -6.01 0.09 -2.51
N LEU A 181 -5.87 1.42 -2.53
CA LEU A 181 -6.03 2.29 -1.35
C LEU A 181 -7.46 2.21 -0.80
N LEU A 182 -8.47 2.46 -1.65
CA LEU A 182 -9.88 2.36 -1.27
C LEU A 182 -10.25 0.99 -0.68
N ALA A 183 -9.78 -0.09 -1.30
CA ALA A 183 -10.09 -1.45 -0.86
C ALA A 183 -9.41 -1.81 0.47
N ASN A 184 -8.15 -1.42 0.68
CA ASN A 184 -7.51 -1.56 2.00
C ASN A 184 -8.23 -0.74 3.08
N ALA A 185 -8.64 0.49 2.74
CA ALA A 185 -9.37 1.36 3.65
C ALA A 185 -10.79 0.84 3.95
N LEU A 186 -11.44 0.14 3.02
CA LEU A 186 -12.74 -0.50 3.24
C LEU A 186 -12.67 -1.70 4.19
N LEU A 187 -11.49 -2.29 4.44
CA LEU A 187 -11.35 -3.38 5.40
C LEU A 187 -11.59 -2.95 6.87
N ASP A 188 -11.41 -1.66 7.20
CA ASP A 188 -11.94 -1.10 8.45
C ASP A 188 -13.39 -0.68 8.23
N ILE A 189 -14.33 -1.25 8.98
CA ILE A 189 -15.75 -0.85 8.89
C ILE A 189 -16.03 0.52 9.49
N SER A 190 -15.12 1.04 10.31
CA SER A 190 -15.22 2.35 10.93
C SER A 190 -15.02 3.49 9.92
N ASN A 191 -14.28 3.23 8.85
CA ASN A 191 -14.02 4.21 7.78
C ASN A 191 -15.30 4.50 7.00
N GLU A 192 -15.80 5.73 7.13
CA GLU A 192 -17.02 6.19 6.43
C GLU A 192 -16.72 7.19 5.30
N TYR A 193 -15.58 7.88 5.33
CA TYR A 193 -15.15 8.87 4.33
C TYR A 193 -13.70 8.64 3.88
N PHE A 194 -13.40 8.87 2.60
CA PHE A 194 -12.15 8.46 1.92
C PHE A 194 -11.68 9.57 0.96
N ILE A 195 -10.39 9.96 0.98
CA ILE A 195 -9.86 11.14 0.26
C ILE A 195 -8.63 10.81 -0.63
N LEU A 196 -8.55 11.32 -1.87
CA LEU A 196 -7.53 11.00 -2.91
C LEU A 196 -7.36 12.16 -3.97
N PHE A 197 -6.46 12.15 -5.02
CA PHE A 197 -5.83 13.39 -5.67
C PHE A 197 -5.35 13.52 -7.23
N GLY A 198 -6.03 14.24 -8.21
CA GLY A 198 -5.56 14.76 -9.59
C GLY A 198 -6.57 15.34 -10.72
N ARG A 199 -6.50 15.27 -12.13
CA ARG A 199 -7.10 16.31 -13.14
C ARG A 199 -7.41 16.20 -14.78
N GLY A 200 -8.25 15.39 -15.51
CA GLY A 200 -8.05 14.95 -17.00
C GLY A 200 -9.03 15.18 -18.25
N ARG A 201 -9.06 14.33 -19.34
CA ARG A 201 -9.85 14.43 -20.66
C ARG A 201 -10.49 13.11 -21.31
N TYR A 202 -11.35 13.18 -22.36
CA TYR A 202 -12.18 12.05 -22.98
C TYR A 202 -11.59 11.29 -24.20
N ASP A 203 -12.12 10.07 -24.48
CA ASP A 203 -11.96 9.27 -25.73
C ASP A 203 -13.33 8.74 -26.27
N PRO A 204 -13.65 8.82 -27.58
CA PRO A 204 -14.94 8.36 -28.14
C PRO A 204 -15.23 6.85 -28.14
N ASN A 205 -14.21 5.98 -28.08
CA ASN A 205 -14.38 4.52 -28.12
C ASN A 205 -14.98 3.94 -26.83
N MET A 206 -15.19 4.81 -25.83
CA MET A 206 -15.90 4.54 -24.58
C MET A 206 -17.41 4.26 -24.77
N LEU A 207 -17.96 4.50 -25.97
CA LEU A 207 -19.33 4.15 -26.35
C LEU A 207 -19.53 2.63 -26.57
N PRO A 208 -20.74 2.09 -26.38
CA PRO A 208 -21.95 2.76 -25.89
C PRO A 208 -22.04 2.88 -24.36
N GLU A 209 -21.22 2.17 -23.58
CA GLU A 209 -21.38 2.04 -22.13
C GLU A 209 -21.10 3.34 -21.36
N VAL A 210 -20.29 4.24 -21.93
CA VAL A 210 -19.97 5.54 -21.37
C VAL A 210 -20.14 6.62 -22.45
N ASN A 211 -21.33 7.22 -22.48
CA ASN A 211 -21.66 8.28 -23.44
C ASN A 211 -20.97 9.60 -23.09
N ILE A 212 -20.61 10.41 -24.09
CA ILE A 212 -20.01 11.74 -23.89
C ILE A 212 -20.88 12.66 -23.00
N SER A 213 -22.20 12.52 -23.05
CA SER A 213 -23.14 13.24 -22.16
C SER A 213 -23.06 12.83 -20.68
N GLN A 214 -22.53 11.63 -20.41
CA GLN A 214 -22.32 11.09 -19.06
C GLN A 214 -20.88 11.29 -18.55
N TRP A 215 -19.93 11.54 -19.46
CA TRP A 215 -18.52 11.78 -19.14
C TRP A 215 -18.33 12.98 -18.20
N ARG A 216 -17.60 12.81 -17.10
CA ARG A 216 -17.31 13.90 -16.14
C ARG A 216 -15.83 14.01 -15.86
N LYS A 217 -15.27 15.21 -16.02
CA LYS A 217 -13.93 15.55 -15.53
C LYS A 217 -14.00 15.74 -14.03
N GLY A 218 -13.32 14.86 -13.30
CA GLY A 218 -13.05 15.10 -11.90
C GLY A 218 -11.85 16.01 -11.72
N SER A 219 -11.75 16.54 -10.51
CA SER A 219 -10.47 16.39 -9.85
C SER A 219 -10.39 14.94 -9.37
N GLN A 220 -9.28 14.20 -9.57
CA GLN A 220 -9.02 13.08 -8.65
C GLN A 220 -8.86 13.62 -7.22
N TRP A 221 -8.69 14.95 -6.96
CA TRP A 221 -8.81 15.54 -5.60
C TRP A 221 -10.27 15.45 -5.14
N PHE A 222 -10.65 14.25 -4.70
CA PHE A 222 -12.01 13.85 -4.34
C PHE A 222 -12.10 13.40 -2.89
N GLU A 223 -13.34 13.46 -2.39
CA GLU A 223 -13.80 12.80 -1.18
C GLU A 223 -14.99 11.91 -1.59
N VAL A 224 -15.07 10.71 -1.02
CA VAL A 224 -16.23 9.81 -1.18
C VAL A 224 -16.61 9.20 0.16
N ASN A 225 -17.90 8.95 0.33
CA ASN A 225 -18.39 8.12 1.43
C ASN A 225 -18.26 6.61 1.13
N ARG A 226 -18.40 5.77 2.16
CA ARG A 226 -18.28 4.30 2.10
C ARG A 226 -19.16 3.66 1.02
N LYS A 227 -20.38 4.17 0.81
CA LYS A 227 -21.32 3.63 -0.19
C LYS A 227 -20.79 3.82 -1.62
N LEU A 228 -20.13 4.95 -1.90
CA LEU A 228 -19.54 5.22 -3.21
C LEU A 228 -18.17 4.54 -3.38
N ALA A 229 -17.38 4.42 -2.31
CA ALA A 229 -16.14 3.63 -2.28
C ALA A 229 -16.38 2.15 -2.65
N LEU A 230 -17.48 1.56 -2.17
CA LEU A 230 -17.92 0.21 -2.53
C LEU A 230 -18.28 0.08 -4.02
N VAL A 231 -18.93 1.10 -4.62
CA VAL A 231 -19.23 1.11 -6.06
C VAL A 231 -17.93 1.15 -6.89
N ILE A 232 -16.95 1.97 -6.49
CA ILE A 232 -15.65 2.07 -7.17
C ILE A 232 -14.85 0.75 -7.10
N THR A 233 -14.82 0.13 -5.92
CA THR A 233 -14.02 -1.09 -5.70
C THR A 233 -14.66 -2.34 -6.29
N SER A 234 -15.99 -2.43 -6.34
CA SER A 234 -16.72 -3.56 -6.94
C SER A 234 -16.97 -3.45 -8.46
N ASP A 235 -16.67 -2.32 -9.12
CA ASP A 235 -16.94 -2.21 -10.56
C ASP A 235 -16.13 -3.21 -11.40
N THR A 236 -16.88 -3.89 -12.27
CA THR A 236 -16.45 -4.91 -13.22
C THR A 236 -16.98 -4.62 -14.63
N LYS A 237 -17.84 -3.61 -14.81
CA LYS A 237 -18.50 -3.27 -16.07
C LYS A 237 -17.81 -2.12 -16.80
N TYR A 238 -17.49 -1.03 -16.10
CA TYR A 238 -16.93 0.17 -16.75
C TYR A 238 -15.40 0.15 -16.73
N TYR A 239 -14.78 -0.35 -15.65
CA TYR A 239 -13.34 -0.54 -15.53
C TYR A 239 -12.65 -1.13 -16.79
N PRO A 240 -13.16 -2.22 -17.43
CA PRO A 240 -12.51 -2.77 -18.63
C PRO A 240 -12.50 -1.78 -19.80
N LYS A 241 -13.57 -0.99 -19.99
CA LYS A 241 -13.64 0.04 -21.05
C LYS A 241 -12.64 1.15 -20.80
N PHE A 242 -12.53 1.64 -19.56
CA PHE A 242 -11.53 2.62 -19.18
C PHE A 242 -10.09 2.09 -19.35
N LEU A 243 -9.85 0.83 -19.03
CA LEU A 243 -8.56 0.15 -19.24
C LEU A 243 -8.20 -0.04 -20.71
N GLU A 244 -9.17 -0.40 -21.54
CA GLU A 244 -8.93 -0.66 -22.95
C GLU A 244 -8.71 0.65 -23.75
N PHE A 245 -9.56 1.66 -23.53
CA PHE A 245 -9.65 2.84 -24.40
C PHE A 245 -9.13 4.15 -23.81
N CYS A 246 -9.25 4.40 -22.49
CA CYS A 246 -8.82 5.67 -21.90
C CYS A 246 -7.30 5.71 -21.62
N ARG A 247 -6.51 5.75 -22.70
CA ARG A 247 -5.04 5.85 -22.69
C ARG A 247 -4.60 7.31 -22.79
N PRO A 248 -3.36 7.70 -22.42
CA PRO A 248 -2.87 9.07 -22.60
C PRO A 248 -3.09 9.56 -24.05
N ALA A 249 -3.69 10.72 -24.30
CA ALA A 249 -3.92 11.86 -23.39
C ALA A 249 -5.34 11.95 -22.75
N CYS A 250 -6.02 10.82 -22.53
CA CYS A 250 -7.27 10.73 -21.77
C CYS A 250 -7.04 11.06 -20.28
N TYR A 251 -6.04 10.44 -19.64
CA TYR A 251 -5.77 10.53 -18.19
C TYR A 251 -6.94 9.98 -17.35
N VAL A 252 -6.92 8.66 -17.22
CA VAL A 252 -8.05 7.83 -16.77
C VAL A 252 -8.36 7.90 -15.28
N ASP A 253 -7.30 8.00 -14.47
CA ASP A 253 -7.33 8.38 -13.06
C ASP A 253 -8.30 9.54 -12.82
N GLU A 254 -8.23 10.52 -13.71
CA GLU A 254 -8.87 11.79 -13.56
C GLU A 254 -10.34 11.83 -14.08
N HIS A 255 -10.86 10.66 -14.50
CA HIS A 255 -12.13 10.53 -15.21
C HIS A 255 -12.98 9.29 -14.87
N TYR A 256 -12.35 8.17 -14.53
CA TYR A 256 -13.02 6.90 -14.31
C TYR A 256 -14.06 6.98 -13.19
N PHE A 257 -13.65 7.29 -11.95
CA PHE A 257 -14.61 7.37 -10.83
C PHE A 257 -15.66 8.49 -11.01
N PRO A 258 -15.32 9.74 -11.40
CA PRO A 258 -16.32 10.78 -11.62
C PRO A 258 -17.42 10.38 -12.62
N THR A 259 -17.04 9.69 -13.69
CA THR A 259 -17.98 9.21 -14.72
C THR A 259 -18.77 7.99 -14.23
N LEU A 260 -18.12 7.00 -13.62
CA LEU A 260 -18.76 5.84 -12.99
C LEU A 260 -19.84 6.26 -11.99
N LEU A 261 -19.49 7.16 -11.06
CA LEU A 261 -20.40 7.66 -10.03
C LEU A 261 -21.54 8.51 -10.62
N THR A 262 -21.31 9.24 -11.71
CA THR A 262 -22.38 9.97 -12.42
C THR A 262 -23.35 9.05 -13.14
N ILE A 263 -22.88 7.91 -13.67
CA ILE A 263 -23.73 6.91 -14.32
C ILE A 263 -24.53 6.09 -13.28
N VAL A 264 -23.88 5.70 -12.17
CA VAL A 264 -24.44 4.71 -11.21
C VAL A 264 -25.12 5.37 -10.00
N ALA A 265 -24.70 6.56 -9.60
CA ALA A 265 -25.16 7.23 -8.37
C ALA A 265 -25.24 8.77 -8.47
N PRO A 266 -25.80 9.37 -9.54
CA PRO A 266 -25.75 10.82 -9.80
C PRO A 266 -26.27 11.67 -8.64
N ASN A 267 -27.34 11.22 -7.97
CA ASN A 267 -27.98 11.92 -6.84
C ASN A 267 -27.11 11.94 -5.56
N LEU A 268 -25.93 11.32 -5.57
CA LEU A 268 -24.96 11.30 -4.46
C LEU A 268 -23.65 12.02 -4.81
N VAL A 269 -23.56 12.67 -5.98
CA VAL A 269 -22.37 13.42 -6.44
C VAL A 269 -22.56 14.91 -6.17
N ALA A 270 -21.73 15.49 -5.30
CA ALA A 270 -21.84 16.89 -4.87
C ALA A 270 -21.41 17.94 -5.93
N ASN A 271 -20.84 17.50 -7.07
CA ASN A 271 -20.32 18.35 -8.16
C ASN A 271 -19.28 19.42 -7.74
N ARG A 272 -18.66 19.29 -6.57
CA ARG A 272 -17.58 20.13 -6.05
C ARG A 272 -16.49 19.30 -5.36
N SER A 273 -15.35 19.92 -5.05
CA SER A 273 -14.23 19.31 -4.31
C SER A 273 -13.97 20.06 -3.00
N LEU A 274 -13.49 19.34 -1.98
CA LEU A 274 -13.01 19.92 -0.72
C LEU A 274 -11.61 20.55 -0.82
N THR A 275 -10.93 20.45 -1.97
CA THR A 275 -9.57 20.98 -2.18
C THR A 275 -9.56 22.26 -3.01
N TRP A 276 -9.11 23.36 -2.42
CA TRP A 276 -8.82 24.62 -3.11
C TRP A 276 -7.60 24.51 -4.03
N VAL A 277 -7.66 25.17 -5.18
CA VAL A 277 -6.60 25.23 -6.19
C VAL A 277 -6.45 26.66 -6.73
N ASP A 278 -5.28 27.26 -6.56
CA ASP A 278 -4.96 28.50 -7.27
C ASP A 278 -4.64 28.23 -8.75
N TRP A 279 -5.25 29.03 -9.62
CA TRP A 279 -5.09 29.02 -11.07
C TRP A 279 -4.61 30.36 -11.64
N SER A 280 -4.44 31.39 -10.82
CA SER A 280 -4.09 32.77 -11.22
C SER A 280 -2.81 32.86 -12.07
N ARG A 281 -1.85 31.95 -11.83
CA ARG A 281 -0.57 31.87 -12.58
C ARG A 281 -0.70 31.22 -13.97
N GLY A 282 -1.88 30.70 -14.33
CA GLY A 282 -2.18 30.12 -15.64
C GLY A 282 -1.49 28.77 -15.94
N GLY A 283 -1.63 28.31 -17.19
CA GLY A 283 -1.04 27.06 -17.69
C GLY A 283 -1.88 25.80 -17.45
N PRO A 284 -1.34 24.60 -17.78
CA PRO A 284 -2.09 23.32 -17.69
C PRO A 284 -2.24 22.77 -16.26
N HIS A 285 -1.58 23.39 -15.28
CA HIS A 285 -1.46 22.93 -13.89
C HIS A 285 -1.70 24.09 -12.93
N PRO A 286 -2.19 23.85 -11.71
CA PRO A 286 -2.43 24.93 -10.76
C PRO A 286 -1.11 25.46 -10.21
N ALA A 287 -1.15 26.66 -9.64
CA ALA A 287 0.01 27.31 -9.05
C ALA A 287 0.69 26.42 -8.00
N THR A 288 2.02 26.54 -7.92
CA THR A 288 2.81 25.92 -6.86
C THR A 288 3.41 27.01 -5.99
N PHE A 289 3.01 27.04 -4.72
CA PHE A 289 3.51 27.98 -3.72
C PHE A 289 4.88 27.54 -3.20
N GLY A 290 5.82 28.48 -3.10
CA GLY A 290 7.14 28.31 -2.47
C GLY A 290 7.20 28.98 -1.09
N ALA A 291 8.36 28.91 -0.43
CA ALA A 291 8.57 29.51 0.90
C ALA A 291 8.10 30.97 0.99
N ASN A 292 8.46 31.79 0.01
CA ASN A 292 8.15 33.23 -0.03
C ASN A 292 6.66 33.54 -0.22
N ASP A 293 5.84 32.59 -0.68
CA ASP A 293 4.39 32.75 -0.77
C ASP A 293 3.73 32.59 0.62
N ILE A 294 4.37 31.86 1.55
CA ILE A 294 3.82 31.55 2.88
C ILE A 294 4.06 32.72 3.84
N THR A 295 3.22 33.73 3.71
CA THR A 295 3.18 34.92 4.58
C THR A 295 1.95 34.88 5.48
N GLU A 296 1.96 35.64 6.59
CA GLU A 296 0.80 35.83 7.45
C GLU A 296 -0.42 36.31 6.65
N VAL A 297 -0.23 37.26 5.71
CA VAL A 297 -1.28 37.76 4.80
C VAL A 297 -1.85 36.67 3.89
N PHE A 298 -1.03 35.70 3.48
CA PHE A 298 -1.48 34.55 2.69
C PHE A 298 -2.24 33.53 3.55
N MET A 299 -1.72 33.18 4.73
CA MET A 299 -2.39 32.27 5.68
C MET A 299 -3.73 32.85 6.14
N ARG A 300 -3.77 34.15 6.43
CA ARG A 300 -4.99 34.91 6.72
C ARG A 300 -6.00 34.85 5.59
N LYS A 301 -5.58 34.92 4.32
CA LYS A 301 -6.48 34.77 3.15
C LYS A 301 -7.01 33.34 2.96
N LEU A 302 -6.25 32.32 3.36
CA LEU A 302 -6.74 30.93 3.36
C LEU A 302 -7.74 30.66 4.48
N HIS A 303 -7.54 31.26 5.66
CA HIS A 303 -8.38 31.04 6.84
C HIS A 303 -9.61 31.97 6.87
N GLU A 304 -9.42 33.28 6.67
CA GLU A 304 -10.47 34.31 6.67
C GLU A 304 -11.12 34.52 5.29
N GLY A 305 -11.18 33.48 4.44
CA GLY A 305 -11.87 33.48 3.15
C GLY A 305 -13.39 33.44 3.29
N ARG A 306 -13.97 34.46 3.94
CA ARG A 306 -15.31 34.45 4.59
C ARG A 306 -16.50 34.07 3.69
N ASP A 307 -16.37 34.21 2.37
CA ASP A 307 -17.47 33.98 1.43
C ASP A 307 -17.58 32.50 0.96
N CYS A 308 -16.61 31.64 1.34
CA CYS A 308 -16.56 30.21 1.03
C CYS A 308 -16.80 29.84 -0.46
N LEU A 309 -16.39 30.71 -1.39
CA LEU A 309 -16.78 30.64 -2.81
C LEU A 309 -16.37 29.33 -3.52
N TYR A 310 -17.30 28.80 -4.31
CA TYR A 310 -17.06 27.68 -5.23
C TYR A 310 -17.46 28.08 -6.66
N ASN A 311 -16.47 28.17 -7.56
CA ASN A 311 -16.63 28.77 -8.89
C ASN A 311 -17.26 30.17 -8.83
N ASP A 312 -16.71 31.02 -7.94
CA ASP A 312 -17.12 32.40 -7.67
C ASP A 312 -18.55 32.59 -7.08
N GLU A 313 -19.31 31.51 -6.89
CA GLU A 313 -20.62 31.50 -6.22
C GLU A 313 -20.51 31.16 -4.72
N PRO A 314 -21.32 31.77 -3.82
CA PRO A 314 -21.34 31.43 -2.39
C PRO A 314 -21.71 29.97 -2.10
N SER A 315 -20.96 29.30 -1.22
CA SER A 315 -21.20 27.91 -0.82
C SER A 315 -21.25 27.76 0.71
N LEU A 316 -22.23 26.98 1.19
CA LEU A 316 -22.42 26.67 2.62
C LEU A 316 -21.26 25.88 3.25
N LEU A 317 -20.34 25.35 2.43
CA LEU A 317 -19.13 24.69 2.88
C LEU A 317 -17.91 25.34 2.21
N CYS A 318 -16.93 25.75 3.01
CA CYS A 318 -15.60 26.12 2.55
C CYS A 318 -14.81 24.90 2.00
N TYR A 319 -13.58 25.15 1.56
CA TYR A 319 -12.60 24.10 1.29
C TYR A 319 -11.95 23.63 2.61
N MET A 320 -11.57 22.36 2.69
CA MET A 320 -10.88 21.77 3.84
C MET A 320 -9.39 21.52 3.57
N PHE A 321 -8.98 21.49 2.30
CA PHE A 321 -7.61 21.27 1.87
C PHE A 321 -7.21 22.32 0.82
N ALA A 322 -5.90 22.55 0.67
CA ALA A 322 -5.35 23.49 -0.30
C ALA A 322 -4.17 22.88 -1.05
N ARG A 323 -3.96 23.29 -2.31
CA ARG A 323 -2.79 22.89 -3.11
C ARG A 323 -2.41 23.98 -4.14
N LYS A 324 -1.18 23.98 -4.65
CA LYS A 324 -0.08 23.03 -4.43
C LYS A 324 1.08 23.69 -3.71
N PHE A 325 1.61 23.03 -2.69
CA PHE A 325 2.72 23.54 -1.89
C PHE A 325 4.03 22.81 -2.24
N ALA A 326 5.13 23.54 -2.40
CA ALA A 326 6.47 22.97 -2.57
C ALA A 326 7.07 22.56 -1.20
N PRO A 327 8.04 21.63 -1.14
CA PRO A 327 8.66 21.22 0.14
C PRO A 327 9.25 22.38 0.96
N SER A 328 9.69 23.46 0.30
CA SER A 328 10.23 24.66 0.95
C SER A 328 9.19 25.47 1.75
N THR A 329 7.89 25.21 1.57
CA THR A 329 6.81 25.83 2.35
C THR A 329 6.73 25.32 3.79
N LEU A 330 7.30 24.14 4.08
CA LEU A 330 7.08 23.41 5.34
C LEU A 330 7.40 24.25 6.58
N GLN A 331 8.49 25.01 6.58
CA GLN A 331 8.89 25.83 7.72
C GLN A 331 7.90 26.97 8.01
N GLY A 332 7.38 27.62 6.96
CA GLY A 332 6.34 28.65 7.10
C GLY A 332 5.01 28.07 7.55
N LEU A 333 4.60 26.92 6.99
CA LEU A 333 3.36 26.26 7.38
C LEU A 333 3.40 25.75 8.83
N LEU A 334 4.55 25.28 9.32
CA LEU A 334 4.73 24.87 10.73
C LEU A 334 4.83 26.06 11.71
N LEU A 335 5.23 27.25 11.23
CA LEU A 335 5.24 28.49 12.01
C LEU A 335 3.81 29.02 12.22
N PHE A 336 2.99 28.98 11.18
CA PHE A 336 1.61 29.51 11.18
C PHE A 336 0.54 28.47 11.56
N ALA A 337 0.92 27.23 11.90
CA ALA A 337 -0.01 26.13 12.16
C ALA A 337 -0.96 26.39 13.35
N SER A 338 -0.42 26.83 14.48
CA SER A 338 -1.22 27.04 15.71
C SER A 338 -2.16 28.24 15.61
N GLU A 339 -1.82 29.24 14.78
CA GLU A 339 -2.61 30.46 14.56
C GLU A 339 -3.73 30.25 13.51
N PHE A 340 -3.43 29.58 12.39
CA PHE A 340 -4.34 29.50 11.23
C PHE A 340 -4.86 28.09 10.90
N LEU A 341 -4.26 27.03 11.44
CA LEU A 341 -4.65 25.63 11.18
C LEU A 341 -5.20 24.92 12.43
N GLY A 342 -4.94 25.46 13.62
CA GLY A 342 -5.51 25.01 14.90
C GLY A 342 -4.72 23.93 15.62
N TYR A 343 -3.43 23.74 15.31
CA TYR A 343 -2.55 22.71 15.88
C TYR A 343 -1.05 23.07 15.86
#